data_AF-A0A3D1IQ85-F1
#
_entry.id   AF-A0A3D1IQ85-F1
#
_cell.length_a   1.000
_cell.length_b   1.000
_cell.length_c   1.000
_cell.angle_alpha   90.00
_cell.angle_beta   90.00
_cell.angle_gamma   90.00
#
_symmetry.space_group_name_H-M   'P 1'
#
loop_
_entity.id
_entity.type
_entity.pdbx_description
1 polymer ?
#
loop_
_entity_poly.entity_id
_entity_poly.type
_entity_poly.pdbx_seq_one_letter_code
_entity_poly.pdbx_strand_id
1 'polypeptide(L)'
;MLNAPFLAAAASATAETQPTYLFVWEQLEGPGLAIIVILVLFSTCAWGVMAFKALQLRRARKYNRYFDQEFRSQSRVLAMFERRISAEGCPLFNVYHEGCIALEERLRDKEGNRHRYVSLKSVEHIKGLIESAVARESVALESGIILLAIAVSGAPFMGLLGTVWGVMEVFSAAAQEGNASLTTVAP
;
A
#
# COMPACT_ATOMS: atom_id res chain seq x y z
N MET A 1 14.03 -66.30 26.30
CA MET A 1 14.77 -65.34 25.46
C MET A 1 14.57 -65.80 24.01
N LEU A 2 13.90 -65.15 23.07
CA LEU A 2 13.17 -63.88 22.96
C LEU A 2 12.09 -64.17 21.88
N ASN A 3 10.83 -63.83 22.13
CA ASN A 3 9.72 -64.09 21.22
C ASN A 3 9.74 -63.07 20.07
N ALA A 4 9.84 -63.53 18.81
CA ALA A 4 9.78 -62.70 17.62
C ALA A 4 8.38 -62.80 16.99
N PRO A 5 7.48 -61.83 17.27
CA PRO A 5 6.45 -61.47 16.30
C PRO A 5 6.18 -59.95 16.26
N PHE A 6 7.22 -59.10 16.25
CA PHE A 6 7.03 -57.64 16.13
C PHE A 6 7.12 -57.11 14.69
N LEU A 7 7.51 -57.96 13.72
CA LEU A 7 7.75 -57.53 12.33
C LEU A 7 6.56 -57.73 11.36
N ALA A 8 5.40 -58.18 11.85
CA ALA A 8 4.24 -58.48 11.00
C ALA A 8 3.09 -57.44 11.06
N ALA A 9 3.25 -56.33 11.80
CA ALA A 9 2.23 -55.29 11.93
C ALA A 9 2.48 -54.04 11.04
N ALA A 10 3.51 -54.06 10.19
CA ALA A 10 3.83 -52.96 9.27
C ALA A 10 3.15 -53.11 7.89
N ALA A 11 2.07 -53.89 7.80
CA ALA A 11 1.38 -54.21 6.56
C ALA A 11 -0.14 -53.98 6.68
N SER A 12 -0.56 -52.73 6.88
CA SER A 12 -1.88 -52.23 6.43
C SER A 12 -2.07 -50.77 6.83
N ALA A 13 -1.53 -49.87 6.02
CA ALA A 13 -2.10 -48.54 5.82
C ALA A 13 -1.54 -47.99 4.50
N THR A 14 -2.03 -48.55 3.38
CA THR A 14 -2.01 -47.82 2.12
C THR A 14 -2.89 -46.59 2.34
N ALA A 15 -2.26 -45.50 2.79
CA ALA A 15 -2.89 -44.19 2.82
C ALA A 15 -3.29 -43.86 1.38
N GLU A 16 -4.58 -43.99 1.08
CA GLU A 16 -5.14 -43.33 -0.09
C GLU A 16 -4.73 -41.86 0.04
N THR A 17 -3.86 -41.45 -0.88
CA THR A 17 -3.40 -40.08 -1.04
C THR A 17 -4.52 -39.29 -1.68
N GLN A 18 -5.65 -39.18 -0.99
CA GLN A 18 -6.57 -38.09 -1.25
C GLN A 18 -5.79 -36.81 -0.94
N PRO A 19 -5.70 -35.87 -1.88
CA PRO A 19 -4.96 -34.67 -1.64
C PRO A 19 -5.56 -33.95 -0.43
N THR A 20 -4.76 -33.77 0.62
CA THR A 20 -5.16 -33.18 1.90
C THR A 20 -5.88 -31.84 1.74
N TYR A 21 -5.64 -31.12 0.65
CA TYR A 21 -6.37 -29.89 0.34
C TYR A 21 -7.87 -30.12 0.03
N LEU A 22 -8.26 -31.21 -0.66
CA LEU A 22 -9.68 -31.51 -0.95
C LEU A 22 -10.47 -31.82 0.32
N PHE A 23 -9.86 -32.54 1.27
CA PHE A 23 -10.49 -32.88 2.54
C PHE A 23 -10.75 -31.64 3.41
N VAL A 24 -9.81 -30.69 3.41
CA VAL A 24 -9.96 -29.39 4.07
C VAL A 24 -11.12 -28.58 3.46
N TRP A 25 -11.26 -28.57 2.13
CA TRP A 25 -12.37 -27.88 1.46
C TRP A 25 -13.75 -28.52 1.74
N GLU A 26 -13.83 -29.83 1.94
CA GLU A 26 -15.08 -30.52 2.31
C GLU A 26 -15.47 -30.34 3.79
N GLN A 27 -14.50 -30.19 4.70
CA GLN A 27 -14.74 -29.97 6.13
C GLN A 27 -14.90 -28.49 6.55
N LEU A 28 -14.60 -27.54 5.66
CA LEU A 28 -14.76 -26.12 5.95
C LEU A 28 -16.25 -25.73 5.92
N GLU A 29 -16.91 -25.78 7.08
CA GLU A 29 -18.24 -25.20 7.24
C GLU A 29 -18.20 -23.66 7.19
N GLY A 30 -19.27 -23.08 6.64
CA GLY A 30 -19.44 -21.71 6.11
C GLY A 30 -18.51 -20.58 6.59
N PRO A 31 -18.43 -20.28 7.91
CA PRO A 31 -17.67 -19.13 8.40
C PRO A 31 -16.16 -19.19 8.14
N GLY A 32 -15.53 -20.36 8.17
CA GLY A 32 -14.09 -20.49 7.86
C GLY A 32 -13.77 -20.17 6.41
N LEU A 33 -14.65 -20.62 5.49
CA LEU A 33 -14.53 -20.38 4.05
C LEU A 33 -14.72 -18.90 3.74
N ALA A 34 -15.66 -18.23 4.43
CA ALA A 34 -15.86 -16.79 4.32
C ALA A 34 -14.62 -15.97 4.71
N ILE A 35 -13.93 -16.36 5.78
CA ILE A 35 -12.70 -15.69 6.25
C ILE A 35 -11.55 -15.85 5.25
N ILE A 36 -11.36 -17.06 4.71
CA ILE A 36 -10.33 -17.31 3.69
C ILE A 36 -10.62 -16.51 2.41
N VAL A 37 -11.87 -16.49 1.95
CA VAL A 37 -12.27 -15.72 0.76
C VAL A 37 -12.05 -14.22 0.98
N ILE A 38 -12.41 -13.69 2.16
CA ILE A 38 -12.16 -12.30 2.53
C ILE A 38 -10.66 -11.99 2.55
N LEU A 39 -9.83 -12.87 3.11
CA LEU A 39 -8.38 -12.69 3.16
C LEU A 39 -7.75 -12.68 1.75
N VAL A 40 -8.21 -13.57 0.87
CA VAL A 40 -7.74 -13.63 -0.53
C VAL A 40 -8.15 -12.36 -1.30
N LEU A 41 -9.38 -11.88 -1.10
CA LEU A 41 -9.85 -10.61 -1.67
C LEU A 41 -9.01 -9.43 -1.18
N PHE A 42 -8.78 -9.32 0.13
CA PHE A 42 -7.93 -8.27 0.71
C PHE A 42 -6.49 -8.33 0.18
N SER A 43 -5.93 -9.53 0.03
CA SER A 43 -4.59 -9.74 -0.54
C SER A 43 -4.51 -9.26 -1.99
N THR A 44 -5.51 -9.61 -2.79
CA THR A 44 -5.61 -9.19 -4.21
C THR A 44 -5.77 -7.67 -4.33
N CYS A 45 -6.63 -7.07 -3.50
CA CYS A 45 -6.81 -5.62 -3.43
C CYS A 45 -5.51 -4.91 -3.00
N ALA A 46 -4.79 -5.44 -1.99
CA ALA A 46 -3.54 -4.87 -1.52
C ALA A 46 -2.47 -4.87 -2.62
N TRP A 47 -2.35 -5.95 -3.38
CA TRP A 47 -1.47 -6.02 -4.55
C TRP A 47 -1.85 -5.00 -5.63
N GLY A 48 -3.14 -4.84 -5.91
CA GLY A 48 -3.64 -3.85 -6.87
C GLY A 48 -3.31 -2.41 -6.46
N VAL A 49 -3.55 -2.04 -5.21
CA VAL A 49 -3.22 -0.71 -4.68
C VAL A 49 -1.71 -0.48 -4.68
N MET A 50 -0.92 -1.49 -4.28
CA MET A 50 0.54 -1.41 -4.29
C MET A 50 1.08 -1.18 -5.70
N ALA A 51 0.58 -1.93 -6.70
CA ALA A 51 0.98 -1.76 -8.09
C ALA A 51 0.61 -0.38 -8.64
N PHE A 52 -0.62 0.10 -8.39
CA PHE A 52 -1.06 1.43 -8.82
C PHE A 52 -0.20 2.54 -8.21
N LYS A 53 0.06 2.50 -6.90
CA LYS A 53 0.90 3.48 -6.21
C LYS A 53 2.36 3.42 -6.66
N ALA A 54 2.90 2.22 -6.88
CA ALA A 54 4.25 2.06 -7.42
C ALA A 54 4.39 2.67 -8.82
N LEU A 55 3.40 2.48 -9.70
CA LEU A 55 3.37 3.08 -11.03
C LEU A 55 3.23 4.60 -10.97
N GLN A 56 2.33 5.12 -10.13
CA GLN A 56 2.13 6.56 -9.93
C GLN A 56 3.44 7.23 -9.47
N LEU A 57 4.11 6.66 -8.45
CA LEU A 57 5.35 7.20 -7.91
C LEU A 57 6.51 7.10 -8.91
N ARG A 58 6.60 5.99 -9.66
CA ARG A 58 7.60 5.83 -10.74
C ARG A 58 7.42 6.87 -11.84
N ARG A 59 6.17 7.12 -12.25
CA ARG A 59 5.84 8.11 -13.28
C ARG A 59 6.16 9.53 -12.79
N ALA A 60 5.76 9.88 -11.56
CA ALA A 60 6.11 11.15 -10.93
C ALA A 60 7.64 11.35 -10.85
N ARG A 61 8.40 10.36 -10.37
CA ARG A 61 9.88 10.42 -10.30
C ARG A 61 10.54 10.59 -11.67
N LYS A 62 10.01 9.93 -12.70
CA LYS A 62 10.50 10.04 -14.07
C LYS A 62 10.32 11.46 -14.59
N TYR A 63 9.12 12.02 -14.51
CA TYR A 63 8.86 13.40 -14.94
C TYR A 63 9.64 14.42 -14.13
N ASN A 64 9.77 14.19 -12.82
CA ASN A 64 10.54 15.07 -11.94
C ASN A 64 12.00 15.19 -12.38
N ARG A 65 12.62 14.07 -12.78
CA ARG A 65 14.00 14.06 -13.30
C ARG A 65 14.14 14.79 -14.63
N TYR A 66 13.19 14.63 -15.55
CA TYR A 66 13.22 15.37 -16.82
C TYR A 66 13.06 16.88 -16.59
N PHE A 67 12.17 17.26 -15.68
CA PHE A 67 11.98 18.66 -15.33
C PHE A 67 13.23 19.25 -14.67
N ASP A 68 13.87 18.55 -13.73
CA ASP A 68 15.09 19.04 -13.07
C ASP A 68 16.26 19.23 -14.07
N GLN A 69 16.42 18.31 -15.03
CA GLN A 69 17.43 18.44 -16.09
C GLN A 69 17.18 19.67 -16.99
N GLU A 70 15.94 19.88 -17.40
CA GLU A 70 15.57 21.04 -18.21
C GLU A 70 15.63 22.34 -17.40
N PHE A 71 15.21 22.34 -16.15
CA PHE A 71 15.29 23.51 -15.27
C PHE A 71 16.73 23.96 -15.06
N ARG A 72 17.66 23.02 -14.86
CA ARG A 72 19.09 23.31 -14.68
C ARG A 72 19.78 23.81 -15.95
N SER A 73 19.23 23.55 -17.15
CA SER A 73 19.79 24.06 -18.41
C SER A 73 19.40 25.52 -18.67
N GLN A 74 18.39 26.05 -17.96
CA GLN A 74 17.91 27.42 -18.14
C GLN A 74 18.70 28.41 -17.27
N SER A 75 19.09 29.54 -17.87
CA SER A 75 19.83 30.62 -17.20
C SER A 75 18.94 31.54 -16.36
N ARG A 76 17.60 31.48 -16.54
CA ARG A 76 16.61 32.29 -15.82
C ARG A 76 15.52 31.40 -15.24
N VAL A 77 15.20 31.61 -13.97
CA VAL A 77 14.13 30.88 -13.25
C VAL A 77 12.77 31.05 -13.94
N LEU A 78 12.47 32.21 -14.51
CA LEU A 78 11.19 32.46 -15.21
C LEU A 78 11.15 31.97 -16.67
N ALA A 79 12.25 31.46 -17.23
CA ALA A 79 12.31 31.12 -18.65
C ALA A 79 11.31 30.04 -19.07
N MET A 80 11.12 29.00 -18.24
CA MET A 80 10.14 27.94 -18.55
C MET A 80 8.70 28.40 -18.34
N PHE A 81 8.46 29.26 -17.34
CA PHE A 81 7.15 29.85 -17.06
C PHE A 81 6.70 30.81 -18.17
N GLU A 82 7.60 31.67 -18.66
CA GLU A 82 7.34 32.59 -19.77
C GLU A 82 7.03 31.83 -21.08
N ARG A 83 7.62 30.64 -21.24
CA ARG A 83 7.43 29.77 -22.41
C ARG A 83 6.16 28.90 -22.34
N ARG A 84 5.34 29.03 -21.27
CA ARG A 84 4.05 28.33 -21.08
C ARG A 84 4.15 26.80 -21.26
N ILE A 85 5.26 26.20 -20.87
CA ILE A 85 5.43 24.75 -20.95
C ILE A 85 4.60 24.12 -19.83
N SER A 86 3.56 23.35 -20.17
CA SER A 86 2.78 22.59 -19.20
C SER A 86 3.31 21.17 -19.10
N ALA A 87 3.74 20.75 -17.91
CA ALA A 87 4.10 19.36 -17.63
C ALA A 87 3.04 18.74 -16.72
N GLU A 88 1.95 18.26 -17.32
CA GLU A 88 0.88 17.58 -16.59
C GLU A 88 1.40 16.30 -15.91
N GLY A 89 1.12 16.16 -14.60
CA GLY A 89 1.54 15.02 -13.80
C GLY A 89 2.97 15.08 -13.26
N CYS A 90 3.63 16.25 -13.32
CA CYS A 90 4.91 16.50 -12.66
C CYS A 90 4.70 17.29 -11.34
N PRO A 91 4.91 16.68 -10.16
CA PRO A 91 4.82 17.35 -8.87
C PRO A 91 5.67 18.62 -8.76
N LEU A 92 6.89 18.57 -9.29
CA LEU A 92 7.84 19.68 -9.23
C LEU A 92 7.45 20.82 -10.17
N PHE A 93 6.72 20.53 -11.26
CA PHE A 93 6.18 21.56 -12.13
C PHE A 93 5.12 22.40 -11.40
N ASN A 94 4.24 21.76 -10.60
CA ASN A 94 3.23 22.47 -9.82
C ASN A 94 3.87 23.42 -8.80
N VAL A 95 4.87 22.94 -8.06
CA VAL A 95 5.65 23.75 -7.10
C VAL A 95 6.35 24.92 -7.81
N TYR A 96 6.98 24.66 -8.96
CA TYR A 96 7.64 25.68 -9.76
C TYR A 96 6.66 26.74 -10.28
N HIS A 97 5.48 26.31 -10.75
CA HIS A 97 4.45 27.19 -11.27
C HIS A 97 3.88 28.11 -10.17
N GLU A 98 3.55 27.56 -9.00
CA GLU A 98 3.12 28.36 -7.84
C GLU A 98 4.20 29.35 -7.40
N GLY A 99 5.47 28.91 -7.34
CA GLY A 99 6.61 29.78 -7.03
C GLY A 99 6.80 30.91 -8.04
N CYS A 100 6.61 30.64 -9.34
CA CYS A 100 6.72 31.64 -10.40
C CYS A 100 5.58 32.65 -10.36
N ILE A 101 4.34 32.22 -10.08
CA ILE A 101 3.20 33.14 -9.90
C ILE A 101 3.46 34.07 -8.72
N ALA A 102 3.86 33.52 -7.56
CA ALA A 102 4.17 34.30 -6.37
C ALA A 102 5.32 35.30 -6.61
N LEU A 103 6.34 34.88 -7.37
CA LEU A 103 7.44 35.73 -7.77
C LEU A 103 6.99 36.84 -8.74
N GLU A 104 6.17 36.53 -9.74
CA GLU A 104 5.67 37.50 -10.71
C GLU A 104 4.73 38.55 -10.09
N GLU A 105 3.87 38.14 -9.17
CA GLU A 105 3.00 39.04 -8.41
C GLU A 105 3.81 40.03 -7.55
N ARG A 106 4.94 39.59 -7.01
CA ARG A 106 5.84 40.45 -6.21
C ARG A 106 6.80 41.29 -7.04
N LEU A 107 7.08 40.88 -8.28
CA LEU A 107 7.88 41.65 -9.24
C LEU A 107 7.05 42.75 -9.93
N ARG A 108 5.72 42.61 -10.00
CA ARG A 108 4.81 43.65 -10.51
C ARG A 108 4.53 44.69 -9.43
N ASP A 109 4.82 45.94 -9.76
CA ASP A 109 4.39 47.09 -8.95
C ASP A 109 2.90 47.39 -9.15
N LYS A 110 2.31 48.24 -8.29
CA LYS A 110 0.94 48.76 -8.43
C LYS A 110 0.71 49.49 -9.76
N GLU A 111 1.77 50.00 -10.38
CA GLU A 111 1.78 50.66 -11.69
C GLU A 111 2.07 49.70 -12.86
N GLY A 112 2.25 48.40 -12.61
CA GLY A 112 2.46 47.39 -13.64
C GLY A 112 3.89 47.23 -14.15
N ASN A 113 4.85 48.02 -13.63
CA ASN A 113 6.27 47.89 -13.97
C ASN A 113 6.92 46.68 -13.28
N ARG A 114 7.80 45.98 -14.02
CA ARG A 114 8.54 44.80 -13.54
C ARG A 114 9.86 45.25 -12.90
N HIS A 115 10.00 45.12 -11.59
CA HIS A 115 11.26 45.43 -10.90
C HIS A 115 12.33 44.39 -11.24
N ARG A 116 13.60 44.83 -11.39
CA ARG A 116 14.73 43.93 -11.70
C ARG A 116 15.29 43.21 -10.48
N TYR A 117 14.94 43.68 -9.27
CA TYR A 117 15.46 43.18 -8.00
C TYR A 117 14.32 42.95 -7.01
N VAL A 118 14.37 41.83 -6.30
CA VAL A 118 13.41 41.45 -5.25
C VAL A 118 14.02 41.78 -3.89
N SER A 119 13.23 42.38 -2.99
CA SER A 119 13.67 42.63 -1.61
C SER A 119 14.00 41.32 -0.89
N LEU A 120 15.03 41.30 -0.04
CA LEU A 120 15.40 40.13 0.79
C LEU A 120 14.21 39.56 1.57
N LYS A 121 13.33 40.43 2.09
CA LYS A 121 12.11 40.04 2.81
C LYS A 121 11.12 39.30 1.91
N SER A 122 11.03 39.68 0.65
CA SER A 122 10.16 39.04 -0.35
C SER A 122 10.73 37.70 -0.79
N VAL A 123 12.06 37.55 -0.88
CA VAL A 123 12.71 36.27 -1.17
C VAL A 123 12.43 35.23 -0.07
N GLU A 124 12.54 35.61 1.20
CA GLU A 124 12.24 34.70 2.32
C GLU A 124 10.76 34.25 2.32
N HIS A 125 9.84 35.17 2.01
CA HIS A 125 8.42 34.83 1.84
C HIS A 125 8.19 33.84 0.70
N ILE A 126 8.82 34.05 -0.46
CA ILE A 126 8.69 33.16 -1.62
C ILE A 126 9.24 31.77 -1.29
N LYS A 127 10.37 31.70 -0.58
CA LYS A 127 10.95 30.45 -0.10
C LYS A 127 9.95 29.70 0.80
N GLY A 128 9.33 30.37 1.76
CA GLY A 128 8.31 29.77 2.61
C GLY A 128 7.07 29.27 1.83
N LEU A 129 6.66 29.98 0.79
CA LEU A 129 5.58 29.53 -0.10
C LEU A 129 5.97 28.28 -0.90
N ILE A 130 7.18 28.24 -1.45
CA ILE A 130 7.70 27.07 -2.16
C ILE A 130 7.80 25.87 -1.21
N GLU A 131 8.31 26.05 0.00
CA GLU A 131 8.38 25.00 1.02
C GLU A 131 6.98 24.46 1.37
N SER A 132 5.98 25.35 1.51
CA SER A 132 4.59 24.95 1.74
C SER A 132 4.00 24.17 0.56
N ALA A 133 4.29 24.60 -0.68
CA ALA A 133 3.86 23.89 -1.89
C ALA A 133 4.50 22.49 -2.00
N VAL A 134 5.80 22.36 -1.69
CA VAL A 134 6.50 21.07 -1.62
C VAL A 134 5.85 20.17 -0.57
N ALA A 135 5.52 20.69 0.61
CA ALA A 135 4.86 19.91 1.66
C ALA A 135 3.48 19.42 1.20
N ARG A 136 2.68 20.27 0.57
CA ARG A 136 1.34 19.92 0.05
C ARG A 136 1.42 18.82 -1.00
N GLU A 137 2.34 18.96 -1.95
CA GLU A 137 2.53 17.98 -3.01
C GLU A 137 3.07 16.65 -2.47
N SER A 138 3.92 16.69 -1.43
CA SER A 138 4.40 15.50 -0.72
C SER A 138 3.24 14.74 -0.05
N VAL A 139 2.36 15.47 0.65
CA VAL A 139 1.14 14.87 1.24
C VAL A 139 0.22 14.29 0.17
N ALA A 140 0.08 14.95 -0.99
CA ALA A 140 -0.72 14.43 -2.10
C ALA A 140 -0.14 13.12 -2.66
N LEU A 141 1.19 13.00 -2.76
CA LEU A 141 1.88 11.78 -3.16
C LEU A 141 1.76 10.66 -2.11
N GLU A 142 1.73 11.01 -0.84
CA GLU A 142 1.54 10.07 0.28
C GLU A 142 0.08 9.59 0.44
N SER A 143 -0.87 10.24 -0.23
CA SER A 143 -2.28 9.85 -0.21
C SER A 143 -2.44 8.34 -0.52
N GLY A 144 -3.31 7.65 0.23
CA GLY A 144 -3.57 6.22 0.03
C GLY A 144 -2.52 5.26 0.61
N ILE A 145 -1.31 5.71 0.98
CA ILE A 145 -0.36 4.88 1.75
C ILE A 145 -0.96 4.53 3.12
N ILE A 146 -1.71 5.45 3.72
CA ILE A 146 -2.41 5.24 4.99
C ILE A 146 -3.40 4.07 4.94
N LEU A 147 -4.10 3.88 3.82
CA LEU A 147 -5.02 2.75 3.64
C LEU A 147 -4.26 1.42 3.63
N LEU A 148 -3.10 1.41 2.98
CA LEU A 148 -2.20 0.26 2.95
C LEU A 148 -1.66 -0.05 4.35
N ALA A 149 -1.31 0.97 5.13
CA ALA A 149 -0.85 0.81 6.50
C ALA A 149 -1.92 0.19 7.41
N ILE A 150 -3.17 0.63 7.29
CA ILE A 150 -4.31 0.05 8.01
C ILE A 150 -4.55 -1.40 7.57
N ALA A 151 -4.45 -1.70 6.28
CA ALA A 151 -4.61 -3.07 5.79
C ALA A 151 -3.52 -4.01 6.34
N VAL A 152 -2.26 -3.55 6.36
CA VAL A 152 -1.11 -4.32 6.89
C VAL A 152 -1.24 -4.57 8.39
N SER A 153 -1.66 -3.56 9.16
CA SER A 153 -1.84 -3.71 10.61
C SER A 153 -3.12 -4.46 10.99
N GLY A 154 -4.19 -4.37 10.19
CA GLY A 154 -5.46 -5.06 10.42
C GLY A 154 -5.45 -6.54 10.03
N ALA A 155 -4.66 -6.92 9.02
CA ALA A 155 -4.55 -8.31 8.54
C ALA A 155 -4.25 -9.36 9.64
N PRO A 156 -3.28 -9.16 10.57
CA PRO A 156 -3.00 -10.15 11.61
C PRO A 156 -4.17 -10.36 12.58
N PHE A 157 -4.94 -9.32 12.89
CA PHE A 157 -6.12 -9.44 13.75
C PHE A 157 -7.25 -10.23 13.08
N MET A 158 -7.45 -10.02 11.79
CA MET A 158 -8.40 -10.82 11.00
C MET A 158 -7.99 -12.30 10.95
N GLY A 159 -6.68 -12.59 10.81
CA GLY A 159 -6.16 -13.95 10.86
C GLY A 159 -6.38 -14.62 12.22
N LEU A 160 -6.07 -13.91 13.32
CA LEU A 160 -6.29 -14.41 14.68
C LEU A 160 -7.77 -14.69 14.94
N LEU A 161 -8.67 -13.78 14.53
CA LEU A 161 -10.12 -13.98 14.66
C LEU A 161 -10.58 -15.25 13.95
N GLY A 162 -10.03 -15.55 12.77
CA GLY A 162 -10.31 -16.81 12.06
C GLY A 162 -9.88 -18.05 12.84
N THR A 163 -8.70 -18.02 13.46
CA THR A 163 -8.25 -19.14 14.29
C THR A 163 -9.13 -19.34 15.53
N VAL A 164 -9.57 -18.26 16.18
CA VAL A 164 -10.47 -18.34 17.35
C VAL A 164 -11.82 -18.91 16.95
N TRP A 165 -12.39 -18.44 15.83
CA TRP A 165 -13.68 -18.92 15.35
C TRP A 165 -13.62 -20.41 14.98
N GLY A 166 -12.58 -20.85 14.27
CA GLY A 166 -12.41 -22.26 13.90
C GLY A 166 -12.29 -23.17 15.13
N VAL A 167 -11.55 -22.74 16.14
CA VAL A 167 -11.44 -23.47 17.42
C VAL A 167 -12.79 -23.51 18.15
N MET A 168 -13.56 -22.42 18.13
CA MET A 168 -14.90 -22.38 18.74
C MET A 168 -15.88 -23.34 18.04
N GLU A 169 -15.85 -23.43 16.72
CA GLU A 169 -16.70 -24.36 15.95
C GLU A 169 -16.38 -25.81 16.32
N VAL A 170 -15.10 -26.15 16.36
CA VAL A 170 -14.61 -27.49 16.73
C VAL A 170 -15.00 -27.86 18.16
N PHE A 171 -14.90 -26.93 19.13
CA PHE A 171 -15.37 -27.18 20.50
C PHE A 171 -16.90 -27.25 20.61
N SER A 172 -17.64 -26.47 19.81
CA SER A 172 -19.11 -26.51 19.74
C SER A 172 -19.61 -27.86 19.22
N ALA A 173 -18.98 -28.38 18.16
CA ALA A 173 -19.26 -29.69 17.60
C ALA A 173 -18.98 -30.81 18.61
N ALA A 174 -17.81 -30.78 19.26
CA ALA A 174 -17.44 -31.76 20.29
C ALA A 174 -18.38 -31.74 21.51
N ALA A 175 -18.92 -30.56 21.86
CA ALA A 175 -19.90 -30.42 22.94
C ALA A 175 -21.27 -31.02 22.59
N GLN A 176 -21.70 -30.95 21.32
CA GLN A 176 -22.95 -31.55 20.84
C GLN A 176 -22.88 -33.09 20.80
N GLU A 177 -21.71 -33.65 20.48
CA GLU A 177 -21.50 -35.11 20.43
C GLU A 177 -21.29 -35.74 21.82
N GLY A 178 -21.10 -34.93 22.87
CA GLY A 178 -20.97 -35.41 24.25
C GLY A 178 -19.69 -36.19 24.55
N ASN A 179 -18.73 -36.26 23.61
CA ASN A 179 -17.47 -36.99 23.76
C ASN A 179 -16.26 -36.14 23.31
N ALA A 180 -15.65 -35.42 24.25
CA ALA A 180 -14.50 -34.56 24.03
C ALA A 180 -13.16 -35.34 23.96
N SER A 181 -13.06 -36.34 23.09
CA SER A 181 -11.80 -37.06 22.87
C SER A 181 -10.95 -36.36 21.80
N LEU A 182 -9.65 -36.17 22.05
CA LEU A 182 -8.72 -35.48 21.14
C LEU A 182 -8.69 -36.05 19.70
N THR A 183 -9.01 -37.33 19.54
CA THR A 183 -9.11 -38.02 18.25
C THR A 183 -10.38 -37.70 17.46
N THR A 184 -11.41 -37.13 18.09
CA THR A 184 -12.66 -36.68 17.42
C THR A 184 -12.57 -35.22 16.95
N VAL A 185 -11.60 -34.48 17.49
CA VAL A 185 -11.46 -33.02 17.36
C VAL A 185 -10.39 -32.64 16.33
N ALA A 186 -9.44 -33.53 16.06
CA ALA A 186 -8.46 -33.40 14.99
C ALA A 186 -8.83 -34.37 13.85
N PRO A 187 -9.13 -33.88 12.62
CA PRO A 187 -9.30 -34.73 11.45
C PRO A 187 -7.96 -35.30 10.94
#